data_AF-A0AAN9UBV1-F1
#
_entry.id   AF-A0AAN9UBV1-F1
#
_cell.length_a   1.000
_cell.length_b   1.000
_cell.length_c   1.000
_cell.angle_alpha   90.00
_cell.angle_beta   90.00
_cell.angle_gamma   90.00
#
_symmetry.space_group_name_H-M   'P 1'
#
loop_
_entity.id
_entity.type
_entity.pdbx_description
1 polymer ?
#
loop_
_entity_poly.entity_id
_entity_poly.type
_entity_poly.pdbx_seq_one_letter_code
_entity_poly.pdbx_strand_id
1 'polypeptide(L)'
;MGQSSYVTSANDKAGTSHTPSSQDEEDGPSSHQATSSRGNASTEPLHGAEKEDISANPKDFLRNLTIIPAQRVDSESLSSEKEWPIDFFRAVLLNLMFSLYRTEETILSKTMLLRSLFMTYLKQLGLFSSAALDIHQQRHCPGTYPPYVAQARDRYKKLAALVFQLDAYLALASGQPPLLHRQEIDVEMASTFGLWNAFGLDVWSKRLSDEPAGRTAFTVAGMTQSPDSFKSSPLLIEDIELGLCGVLQAVWVLAESFPSKSRGYFNTAFQKVLVIDKLDSWKAELDRTNELINAGNITNGAAKYLLLAYRGEDDSAAASLERITTLVRDSMILYYFLKLYTCSSLRISKIGALQKQIEGRPKQARKLSKYEREALVCAIEVLKIIEGCDPSAACFNPLIRHALTAGANMTRELTSRQVCECRTKEGQSGTNMDLQGETEVDGPVVVDSVRVCICNLDVLMARFEKALDSQQAMVE
;
A
#
# COMPACT_ATOMS: atom_id res chain seq x y z
N MET A 1 -7.01 -15.66 53.08
CA MET A 1 -8.18 -16.49 53.41
C MET A 1 -8.68 -17.11 52.12
N GLY A 2 -8.81 -18.44 52.06
CA GLY A 2 -9.44 -19.16 50.95
C GLY A 2 -8.49 -19.87 49.98
N GLN A 3 -7.96 -21.01 50.40
CA GLN A 3 -7.35 -22.06 49.58
C GLN A 3 -8.43 -22.76 48.73
N SER A 4 -8.10 -23.28 47.54
CA SER A 4 -8.10 -24.74 47.30
C SER A 4 -7.71 -25.07 45.86
N SER A 5 -6.55 -25.70 45.75
CA SER A 5 -6.11 -26.60 44.68
C SER A 5 -7.02 -27.82 44.53
N TYR A 6 -7.08 -28.43 43.33
CA TYR A 6 -6.91 -29.87 43.16
C TYR A 6 -6.43 -30.22 41.73
N VAL A 7 -5.39 -31.03 41.71
CA VAL A 7 -4.84 -31.79 40.59
C VAL A 7 -5.36 -33.22 40.74
N THR A 8 -5.71 -33.91 39.65
CA THR A 8 -5.39 -35.34 39.48
C THR A 8 -5.49 -35.78 38.01
N SER A 9 -4.43 -36.44 37.58
CA SER A 9 -4.27 -37.29 36.40
C SER A 9 -4.85 -38.69 36.66
N ALA A 10 -5.30 -39.41 35.62
CA ALA A 10 -4.95 -40.82 35.38
C ALA A 10 -5.51 -41.39 34.06
N ASN A 11 -4.64 -42.15 33.39
CA ASN A 11 -4.83 -43.13 32.31
C ASN A 11 -5.99 -44.12 32.52
N ASP A 12 -6.56 -44.70 31.44
CA ASP A 12 -6.15 -46.03 30.92
C ASP A 12 -7.09 -46.62 29.84
N LYS A 13 -6.49 -47.43 28.96
CA LYS A 13 -7.02 -48.64 28.26
C LYS A 13 -7.91 -48.56 27.01
N ALA A 14 -7.26 -48.90 25.88
CA ALA A 14 -7.46 -50.09 25.01
C ALA A 14 -8.88 -50.56 24.62
N GLY A 15 -9.09 -50.74 23.30
CA GLY A 15 -10.14 -51.59 22.73
C GLY A 15 -10.20 -51.61 21.19
N THR A 16 -9.51 -52.59 20.60
CA THR A 16 -9.84 -53.42 19.40
C THR A 16 -10.88 -53.02 18.33
N SER A 17 -10.38 -53.06 17.08
CA SER A 17 -10.88 -53.73 15.86
C SER A 17 -12.34 -53.58 15.39
N HIS A 18 -12.53 -53.15 14.13
CA HIS A 18 -13.22 -53.94 13.09
C HIS A 18 -13.08 -53.29 11.70
N THR A 19 -12.37 -53.97 10.81
CA THR A 19 -12.62 -53.98 9.35
C THR A 19 -13.82 -54.87 9.04
N PRO A 20 -14.50 -54.62 7.91
CA PRO A 20 -14.65 -55.71 6.96
C PRO A 20 -14.37 -55.30 5.51
N SER A 21 -13.80 -56.27 4.80
CA SER A 21 -13.58 -56.36 3.35
C SER A 21 -14.81 -56.86 2.60
N SER A 22 -14.97 -56.42 1.34
CA SER A 22 -15.37 -57.21 0.13
C SER A 22 -15.41 -56.20 -1.04
N GLN A 23 -14.63 -56.32 -2.12
CA GLN A 23 -14.76 -57.28 -3.25
C GLN A 23 -16.13 -57.09 -3.94
N ASP A 24 -16.21 -56.64 -5.20
CA ASP A 24 -15.90 -57.35 -6.46
C ASP A 24 -15.76 -56.31 -7.62
N GLU A 25 -14.80 -56.43 -8.56
CA GLU A 25 -14.95 -57.00 -9.94
C GLU A 25 -16.11 -56.36 -10.75
N GLU A 26 -16.00 -55.90 -12.00
CA GLU A 26 -15.32 -56.44 -13.18
C GLU A 26 -15.40 -55.42 -14.35
N ASP A 27 -14.42 -55.51 -15.26
CA ASP A 27 -14.32 -55.22 -16.70
C ASP A 27 -15.39 -54.46 -17.53
N GLY A 28 -14.89 -53.71 -18.52
CA GLY A 28 -15.45 -53.74 -19.88
C GLY A 28 -15.67 -52.39 -20.61
N PRO A 29 -14.96 -52.11 -21.72
CA PRO A 29 -15.07 -50.85 -22.47
C PRO A 29 -16.10 -50.93 -23.62
N SER A 30 -16.72 -49.82 -24.00
CA SER A 30 -17.32 -49.69 -25.34
C SER A 30 -17.27 -48.27 -25.90
N SER A 31 -16.60 -48.18 -27.05
CA SER A 31 -16.65 -47.14 -28.06
C SER A 31 -18.06 -46.86 -28.57
N HIS A 32 -18.41 -45.58 -28.73
CA HIS A 32 -19.31 -45.14 -29.82
C HIS A 32 -18.89 -43.76 -30.34
N GLN A 33 -18.31 -43.77 -31.56
CA GLN A 33 -18.43 -42.68 -32.52
C GLN A 33 -19.91 -42.51 -32.90
N ALA A 34 -20.36 -41.27 -33.13
CA ALA A 34 -21.03 -40.87 -34.38
C ALA A 34 -21.68 -39.48 -34.28
N THR A 35 -21.46 -38.71 -35.36
CA THR A 35 -22.36 -37.70 -35.98
C THR A 35 -22.65 -36.42 -35.20
N SER A 36 -22.14 -35.25 -35.63
CA SER A 36 -22.48 -34.50 -36.85
C SER A 36 -23.97 -34.22 -36.98
N SER A 37 -24.41 -33.05 -36.50
CA SER A 37 -25.55 -32.35 -37.08
C SER A 37 -25.36 -30.84 -36.98
N ARG A 38 -24.98 -30.31 -38.14
CA ARG A 38 -25.01 -28.93 -38.60
C ARG A 38 -26.43 -28.38 -38.46
N GLY A 39 -26.60 -27.28 -37.74
CA GLY A 39 -27.84 -26.52 -37.68
C GLY A 39 -27.56 -25.06 -38.02
N ASN A 40 -27.70 -24.72 -39.30
CA ASN A 40 -27.76 -23.34 -39.76
C ASN A 40 -29.09 -22.73 -39.30
N ALA A 41 -29.06 -21.59 -38.62
CA ALA A 41 -30.21 -20.70 -38.53
C ALA A 41 -29.76 -19.27 -38.85
N SER A 42 -30.34 -18.78 -39.94
CA SER A 42 -30.18 -17.48 -40.57
C SER A 42 -30.46 -16.30 -39.64
N THR A 43 -29.56 -15.31 -39.75
CA THR A 43 -29.83 -13.86 -39.89
C THR A 43 -31.29 -13.40 -39.87
N GLU A 44 -31.59 -12.45 -38.98
CA GLU A 44 -32.18 -11.17 -39.35
C GLU A 44 -31.72 -10.04 -38.39
N PRO A 45 -31.44 -8.83 -38.89
CA PRO A 45 -30.85 -7.74 -38.11
C PRO A 45 -31.92 -6.74 -37.64
N LEU A 46 -31.83 -6.31 -36.37
CA LEU A 46 -32.59 -5.17 -35.87
C LEU A 46 -31.69 -3.93 -35.79
N HIS A 47 -32.07 -2.95 -36.60
CA HIS A 47 -31.59 -1.56 -36.64
C HIS A 47 -31.64 -0.86 -35.27
N GLY A 48 -30.70 0.09 -35.09
CA GLY A 48 -30.91 1.25 -34.23
C GLY A 48 -29.78 1.56 -33.24
N ALA A 49 -28.52 1.61 -33.67
CA ALA A 49 -27.47 2.27 -32.89
C ALA A 49 -27.28 3.69 -33.43
N GLU A 50 -27.88 4.66 -32.76
CA GLU A 50 -27.48 6.06 -32.84
C GLU A 50 -26.03 6.16 -32.38
N LYS A 51 -25.13 6.48 -33.32
CA LYS A 51 -23.78 6.93 -33.00
C LYS A 51 -23.89 8.35 -32.45
N GLU A 52 -23.96 8.49 -31.14
CA GLU A 52 -23.49 9.72 -30.50
C GLU A 52 -21.96 9.71 -30.52
N ASP A 53 -21.39 10.52 -31.42
CA ASP A 53 -19.97 10.88 -31.41
C ASP A 53 -19.66 11.68 -30.13
N ILE A 54 -19.40 10.98 -29.03
CA ILE A 54 -18.79 11.58 -27.83
C ILE A 54 -17.27 11.59 -28.06
N SER A 55 -16.82 12.49 -28.93
CA SER A 55 -15.42 12.95 -28.95
C SER A 55 -15.23 13.91 -27.77
N ALA A 56 -15.25 13.39 -26.54
CA ALA A 56 -14.88 14.14 -25.35
C ALA A 56 -13.35 14.06 -25.20
N ASN A 57 -12.68 15.20 -25.43
CA ASN A 57 -11.27 15.37 -25.13
C ASN A 57 -11.02 15.04 -23.65
N PRO A 58 -10.11 14.09 -23.29
CA PRO A 58 -9.81 13.72 -21.90
C PRO A 58 -9.45 14.93 -21.02
N LYS A 59 -8.88 15.98 -21.63
CA LYS A 59 -8.50 17.22 -20.95
C LYS A 59 -9.71 18.04 -20.48
N ASP A 60 -10.85 17.93 -21.16
CA ASP A 60 -12.09 18.63 -20.78
C ASP A 60 -12.84 17.87 -19.67
N PHE A 61 -12.72 16.54 -19.61
CA PHE A 61 -13.25 15.73 -18.51
C PHE A 61 -12.53 16.05 -17.18
N LEU A 62 -11.21 16.22 -17.22
CA LEU A 62 -10.38 16.50 -16.05
C LEU A 62 -10.43 17.97 -15.59
N ARG A 63 -10.67 18.93 -16.49
CA ARG A 63 -10.90 20.34 -16.12
C ARG A 63 -12.30 20.58 -15.56
N ASN A 64 -13.29 19.81 -16.01
CA ASN A 64 -14.69 19.91 -15.56
C ASN A 64 -15.03 18.97 -14.39
N LEU A 65 -14.03 18.34 -13.77
CA LEU A 65 -14.09 17.82 -12.39
C LEU A 65 -14.22 18.98 -11.39
N THR A 66 -15.27 19.79 -11.59
CA THR A 66 -16.04 20.36 -10.52
C THR A 66 -16.28 19.19 -9.59
N ILE A 67 -15.66 19.23 -8.41
CA ILE A 67 -16.00 18.38 -7.27
C ILE A 67 -17.50 18.18 -7.38
N ILE A 68 -17.92 16.94 -7.67
CA ILE A 68 -19.34 16.60 -7.74
C ILE A 68 -19.92 17.34 -6.56
N PRO A 69 -20.77 18.37 -6.78
CA PRO A 69 -21.29 19.12 -5.66
C PRO A 69 -21.84 18.04 -4.78
N ALA A 70 -21.33 17.95 -3.55
CA ALA A 70 -21.91 17.07 -2.56
C ALA A 70 -23.35 17.55 -2.46
N GLN A 71 -24.22 17.00 -3.32
CA GLN A 71 -25.65 17.10 -3.24
C GLN A 71 -25.88 16.81 -1.78
N ARG A 72 -26.62 17.70 -1.13
CA ARG A 72 -27.05 17.55 0.26
C ARG A 72 -27.18 16.06 0.51
N VAL A 73 -26.29 15.54 1.34
CA VAL A 73 -26.45 14.19 1.87
C VAL A 73 -27.75 14.33 2.63
N ASP A 74 -28.86 14.06 1.94
CA ASP A 74 -30.18 14.24 2.50
C ASP A 74 -30.20 13.37 3.73
N SER A 75 -30.69 13.89 4.86
CA SER A 75 -30.74 13.15 6.11
C SER A 75 -31.53 11.83 5.97
N GLU A 76 -32.31 11.68 4.89
CA GLU A 76 -33.00 10.45 4.46
C GLU A 76 -32.10 9.38 3.78
N SER A 77 -30.87 9.71 3.39
CA SER A 77 -29.87 8.77 2.84
C SER A 77 -29.10 8.01 3.93
N LEU A 78 -29.23 8.45 5.20
CA LEU A 78 -28.64 7.81 6.38
C LEU A 78 -29.62 6.84 7.07
N SER A 79 -30.83 6.64 6.53
CA SER A 79 -31.72 5.62 7.07
C SER A 79 -31.09 4.25 6.85
N SER A 80 -31.07 3.41 7.90
CA SER A 80 -30.58 2.02 7.85
C SER A 80 -31.33 1.12 6.84
N GLU A 81 -32.27 1.68 6.09
CA GLU A 81 -33.19 0.99 5.20
C GLU A 81 -32.74 0.97 3.74
N LYS A 82 -31.79 1.84 3.35
CA LYS A 82 -31.28 1.90 1.98
C LYS A 82 -29.93 1.19 1.86
N GLU A 83 -29.72 0.54 0.71
CA GLU A 83 -28.43 -0.05 0.39
C GLU A 83 -27.34 1.03 0.32
N TRP A 84 -26.14 0.70 0.78
CA TRP A 84 -25.00 1.62 0.73
C TRP A 84 -24.60 1.91 -0.71
N PRO A 85 -24.51 3.19 -1.12
CA PRO A 85 -24.28 3.58 -2.51
C PRO A 85 -22.81 3.36 -2.93
N ILE A 86 -22.44 2.12 -3.20
CA ILE A 86 -21.05 1.73 -3.44
C ILE A 86 -20.40 2.43 -4.64
N ASP A 87 -21.16 2.67 -5.72
CA ASP A 87 -20.62 3.32 -6.91
C ASP A 87 -20.32 4.80 -6.66
N PHE A 88 -21.12 5.46 -5.80
CA PHE A 88 -20.79 6.79 -5.30
C PHE A 88 -19.49 6.76 -4.49
N PHE A 89 -19.30 5.77 -3.61
CA PHE A 89 -18.06 5.65 -2.82
C PHE A 89 -16.84 5.45 -3.71
N ARG A 90 -16.95 4.61 -4.74
CA ARG A 90 -15.89 4.40 -5.73
C ARG A 90 -15.58 5.69 -6.50
N ALA A 91 -16.60 6.42 -6.93
CA ALA A 91 -16.41 7.70 -7.62
C ALA A 91 -15.69 8.73 -6.74
N VAL A 92 -16.06 8.83 -5.46
CA VAL A 92 -15.37 9.72 -4.50
C VAL A 92 -13.91 9.28 -4.29
N LEU A 93 -13.66 7.97 -4.11
CA LEU A 93 -12.28 7.45 -3.98
C LEU A 93 -11.42 7.73 -5.19
N LEU A 94 -11.95 7.52 -6.41
CA LEU A 94 -11.23 7.84 -7.64
C LEU A 94 -10.90 9.34 -7.70
N ASN A 95 -11.84 10.22 -7.35
CA ASN A 95 -11.59 11.66 -7.29
C ASN A 95 -10.48 12.02 -6.30
N LEU A 96 -10.50 11.43 -5.10
CA LEU A 96 -9.46 11.63 -4.09
C LEU A 96 -8.09 11.11 -4.59
N MET A 97 -8.05 9.97 -5.28
CA MET A 97 -6.84 9.39 -5.85
C MET A 97 -6.28 10.24 -7.00
N PHE A 98 -7.13 10.68 -7.93
CA PHE A 98 -6.72 11.57 -9.03
C PHE A 98 -6.22 12.92 -8.52
N SER A 99 -6.81 13.44 -7.45
CA SER A 99 -6.31 14.65 -6.81
C SER A 99 -4.89 14.50 -6.26
N LEU A 100 -4.44 13.30 -5.84
CA LEU A 100 -3.07 13.10 -5.37
C LEU A 100 -2.02 13.28 -6.47
N TYR A 101 -2.37 13.01 -7.73
CA TYR A 101 -1.48 13.29 -8.86
C TYR A 101 -1.29 14.78 -9.10
N ARG A 102 -2.23 15.62 -8.63
CA ARG A 102 -2.17 17.07 -8.78
C ARG A 102 -1.46 17.69 -7.58
N THR A 103 -0.37 18.42 -7.85
CA THR A 103 0.39 19.14 -6.80
C THR A 103 -0.10 20.56 -6.53
N GLU A 104 -1.24 20.94 -7.09
CA GLU A 104 -1.82 22.28 -6.89
C GLU A 104 -2.44 22.41 -5.48
N GLU A 105 -2.01 23.42 -4.73
CA GLU A 105 -2.46 23.65 -3.33
C GLU A 105 -3.98 23.86 -3.21
N THR A 106 -4.60 24.50 -4.21
CA THR A 106 -6.05 24.73 -4.25
C THR A 106 -6.83 23.43 -4.38
N ILE A 107 -6.32 22.48 -5.16
CA ILE A 107 -6.91 21.17 -5.37
C ILE A 107 -6.69 20.30 -4.15
N LEU A 108 -5.49 20.33 -3.59
CA LEU A 108 -5.18 19.64 -2.34
C LEU A 108 -6.10 20.10 -1.20
N SER A 109 -6.29 21.42 -1.03
CA SER A 109 -7.19 21.96 0.00
C SER A 109 -8.64 21.47 -0.16
N LYS A 110 -9.16 21.49 -1.39
CA LYS A 110 -10.51 20.99 -1.68
C LYS A 110 -10.61 19.47 -1.48
N THR A 111 -9.56 18.73 -1.85
CA THR A 111 -9.47 17.28 -1.66
C THR A 111 -9.49 16.92 -0.17
N MET A 112 -8.82 17.70 0.67
CA MET A 112 -8.83 17.51 2.12
C MET A 112 -10.21 17.76 2.74
N LEU A 113 -10.96 18.73 2.23
CA LEU A 113 -12.36 18.92 2.62
C LEU A 113 -13.22 17.72 2.23
N LEU A 114 -13.12 17.26 0.97
CA LEU A 114 -13.85 16.09 0.48
C LEU A 114 -13.51 14.83 1.29
N ARG A 115 -12.22 14.60 1.55
CA ARG A 115 -11.71 13.51 2.41
C ARG A 115 -12.38 13.55 3.79
N SER A 116 -12.46 14.72 4.41
CA SER A 116 -13.02 14.88 5.76
C SER A 116 -14.53 14.58 5.79
N LEU A 117 -15.27 15.10 4.81
CA LEU A 117 -16.71 14.84 4.68
C LEU A 117 -16.99 13.37 4.39
N PHE A 118 -16.25 12.78 3.44
CA PHE A 118 -16.39 11.40 3.05
C PHE A 118 -16.08 10.45 4.21
N MET A 119 -14.97 10.67 4.92
CA MET A 119 -14.59 9.86 6.08
C MET A 119 -15.67 9.94 7.17
N THR A 120 -16.19 11.13 7.45
CA THR A 120 -17.27 11.31 8.43
C THR A 120 -18.51 10.52 8.03
N TYR A 121 -18.90 10.58 6.76
CA TYR A 121 -20.04 9.84 6.23
C TYR A 121 -19.87 8.32 6.34
N LEU A 122 -18.71 7.80 5.94
CA LEU A 122 -18.42 6.36 6.03
C LEU A 122 -18.41 5.84 7.48
N LYS A 123 -17.87 6.63 8.42
CA LYS A 123 -17.91 6.32 9.85
C LYS A 123 -19.34 6.28 10.39
N GLN A 124 -20.18 7.24 9.99
CA GLN A 124 -21.60 7.27 10.39
C GLN A 124 -22.39 6.06 9.86
N LEU A 125 -22.07 5.59 8.65
CA LEU A 125 -22.66 4.37 8.10
C LEU A 125 -22.19 3.09 8.80
N GLY A 126 -21.08 3.13 9.53
CA GLY A 126 -20.48 1.95 10.13
C GLY A 126 -19.72 1.06 9.13
N LEU A 127 -19.29 1.60 7.98
CA LEU A 127 -18.59 0.82 6.93
C LEU A 127 -17.37 0.05 7.47
N PHE A 128 -16.73 0.57 8.51
CA PHE A 128 -15.52 0.02 9.12
C PHE A 128 -15.79 -1.00 10.24
N SER A 129 -17.05 -1.40 10.46
CA SER A 129 -17.44 -2.38 11.48
C SER A 129 -17.95 -3.66 10.82
N SER A 130 -17.37 -4.81 11.18
CA SER A 130 -17.83 -6.12 10.72
C SER A 130 -19.29 -6.35 11.07
N ALA A 131 -19.72 -5.95 12.27
CA ALA A 131 -21.10 -6.10 12.70
C ALA A 131 -22.08 -5.31 11.82
N ALA A 132 -21.74 -4.06 11.48
CA ALA A 132 -22.58 -3.25 10.60
C ALA A 132 -22.59 -3.80 9.16
N LEU A 133 -21.45 -4.29 8.68
CA LEU A 133 -21.35 -4.95 7.38
C LEU A 133 -22.20 -6.23 7.31
N ASP A 134 -22.19 -7.05 8.37
CA ASP A 134 -22.99 -8.27 8.43
C ASP A 134 -24.49 -7.97 8.43
N ILE A 135 -24.92 -6.95 9.19
CA ILE A 135 -26.32 -6.48 9.17
C ILE A 135 -26.71 -5.96 7.78
N HIS A 136 -25.86 -5.13 7.17
CA HIS A 136 -26.09 -4.59 5.84
C HIS A 136 -26.24 -5.71 4.80
N GLN A 137 -25.33 -6.67 4.83
CA GLN A 137 -25.34 -7.82 3.94
C GLN A 137 -26.60 -8.67 4.12
N GLN A 138 -26.98 -8.99 5.36
CA GLN A 138 -28.21 -9.75 5.63
C GLN A 138 -29.47 -9.05 5.13
N ARG A 139 -29.50 -7.71 5.17
CA ARG A 139 -30.64 -6.91 4.75
C ARG A 139 -30.73 -6.74 3.23
N HIS A 140 -29.62 -6.45 2.56
CA HIS A 140 -29.61 -6.02 1.15
C HIS A 140 -29.10 -7.07 0.17
N CYS A 141 -28.27 -8.00 0.65
CA CYS A 141 -27.75 -9.12 -0.13
C CYS A 141 -28.09 -10.45 0.54
N PRO A 142 -29.38 -10.73 0.85
CA PRO A 142 -29.77 -11.97 1.51
C PRO A 142 -29.54 -13.17 0.61
N GLY A 143 -29.19 -14.30 1.20
CA GLY A 143 -29.07 -15.57 0.49
C GLY A 143 -28.04 -16.49 1.12
N THR A 144 -28.03 -17.74 0.65
CA THR A 144 -27.07 -18.78 1.06
C THR A 144 -26.13 -19.20 -0.06
N TYR A 145 -26.30 -18.63 -1.26
CA TYR A 145 -25.48 -18.96 -2.42
C TYR A 145 -24.06 -18.39 -2.26
N PRO A 146 -23.03 -19.22 -2.02
CA PRO A 146 -21.73 -18.73 -1.54
C PRO A 146 -21.03 -17.72 -2.47
N PRO A 147 -20.99 -17.91 -3.81
CA PRO A 147 -20.34 -16.94 -4.70
C PRO A 147 -20.96 -15.54 -4.61
N TYR A 148 -22.29 -15.45 -4.57
CA TYR A 148 -23.02 -14.18 -4.47
C TYR A 148 -22.74 -13.49 -3.14
N VAL A 149 -22.89 -14.23 -2.04
CA VAL A 149 -22.71 -13.74 -0.66
C VAL A 149 -21.26 -13.28 -0.44
N ALA A 150 -20.28 -14.09 -0.88
CA ALA A 150 -18.87 -13.76 -0.77
C ALA A 150 -18.53 -12.50 -1.57
N GLN A 151 -18.96 -12.42 -2.83
CA GLN A 151 -18.67 -11.27 -3.69
C GLN A 151 -19.31 -9.98 -3.16
N ALA A 152 -20.54 -10.05 -2.64
CA ALA A 152 -21.22 -8.90 -2.05
C ALA A 152 -20.45 -8.37 -0.83
N ARG A 153 -20.03 -9.25 0.09
CA ARG A 153 -19.24 -8.87 1.26
C ARG A 153 -17.89 -8.29 0.89
N ASP A 154 -17.20 -8.93 -0.06
CA ASP A 154 -15.83 -8.61 -0.41
C ASP A 154 -15.68 -7.22 -1.08
N ARG A 155 -16.72 -6.76 -1.78
CA ARG A 155 -16.81 -5.39 -2.31
C ARG A 155 -16.59 -4.33 -1.23
N TYR A 156 -17.25 -4.49 -0.08
CA TYR A 156 -17.16 -3.54 1.03
C TYR A 156 -15.86 -3.71 1.83
N LYS A 157 -15.36 -4.94 1.97
CA LYS A 157 -14.04 -5.21 2.59
C LYS A 157 -12.93 -4.50 1.82
N LYS A 158 -12.88 -4.68 0.50
CA LYS A 158 -11.91 -3.99 -0.38
C LYS A 158 -12.07 -2.49 -0.31
N LEU A 159 -13.31 -1.98 -0.31
CA LEU A 159 -13.57 -0.55 -0.18
C LEU A 159 -13.01 0.00 1.14
N ALA A 160 -13.27 -0.65 2.28
CA ALA A 160 -12.78 -0.22 3.58
C ALA A 160 -11.24 -0.19 3.65
N ALA A 161 -10.59 -1.22 3.11
CA ALA A 161 -9.13 -1.28 3.01
C ALA A 161 -8.55 -0.16 2.13
N LEU A 162 -9.15 0.08 0.96
CA LEU A 162 -8.74 1.16 0.04
C LEU A 162 -8.94 2.54 0.65
N VAL A 163 -10.04 2.79 1.38
CA VAL A 163 -10.28 4.04 2.10
C VAL A 163 -9.19 4.28 3.13
N PHE A 164 -8.79 3.25 3.88
CA PHE A 164 -7.72 3.35 4.87
C PHE A 164 -6.36 3.66 4.25
N GLN A 165 -6.00 2.94 3.19
CA GLN A 165 -4.77 3.19 2.44
C GLN A 165 -4.74 4.61 1.88
N LEU A 166 -5.84 5.05 1.25
CA LEU A 166 -5.94 6.38 0.65
C LEU A 166 -5.91 7.50 1.71
N ASP A 167 -6.51 7.29 2.88
CA ASP A 167 -6.44 8.22 4.00
C ASP A 167 -4.98 8.42 4.46
N ALA A 168 -4.21 7.33 4.55
CA ALA A 168 -2.78 7.39 4.85
C ALA A 168 -1.98 8.11 3.75
N TYR A 169 -2.30 7.87 2.48
CA TYR A 169 -1.63 8.51 1.35
C TYR A 169 -1.89 10.03 1.33
N LEU A 170 -3.14 10.43 1.54
CA LEU A 170 -3.53 11.84 1.66
C LEU A 170 -2.88 12.49 2.89
N ALA A 171 -2.76 11.79 4.01
CA ALA A 171 -2.05 12.27 5.20
C ALA A 171 -0.57 12.55 4.90
N LEU A 172 0.11 11.63 4.21
CA LEU A 172 1.50 11.82 3.77
C LEU A 172 1.65 13.00 2.80
N ALA A 173 0.82 13.07 1.76
CA ALA A 173 0.88 14.09 0.73
C ALA A 173 0.56 15.50 1.28
N SER A 174 -0.44 15.62 2.15
CA SER A 174 -0.87 16.90 2.71
C SER A 174 -0.05 17.36 3.92
N GLY A 175 0.72 16.45 4.54
CA GLY A 175 1.33 16.72 5.83
C GLY A 175 0.27 17.02 6.90
N GLN A 176 -0.84 16.28 6.90
CA GLN A 176 -1.86 16.27 7.95
C GLN A 176 -2.03 14.85 8.51
N PRO A 177 -2.48 14.69 9.76
CA PRO A 177 -2.68 13.36 10.33
C PRO A 177 -3.73 12.52 9.57
N PRO A 178 -3.64 11.18 9.63
CA PRO A 178 -4.71 10.30 9.17
C PRO A 178 -6.00 10.54 9.97
N LEU A 179 -7.15 10.54 9.29
CA LEU A 179 -8.47 10.69 9.91
C LEU A 179 -9.02 9.33 10.39
N LEU A 180 -8.55 8.24 9.78
CA LEU A 180 -8.94 6.88 10.15
C LEU A 180 -7.81 6.23 10.95
N HIS A 181 -8.11 5.87 12.18
CA HIS A 181 -7.18 5.16 13.05
C HIS A 181 -7.28 3.66 12.79
N ARG A 182 -6.16 2.97 12.92
CA ARG A 182 -6.09 1.53 12.64
C ARG A 182 -7.07 0.71 13.50
N GLN A 183 -7.41 1.16 14.71
CA GLN A 183 -8.36 0.51 15.60
C GLN A 183 -9.82 0.71 15.20
N GLU A 184 -10.11 1.66 14.30
CA GLU A 184 -11.47 1.92 13.82
C GLU A 184 -11.89 0.96 12.69
N ILE A 185 -10.97 0.16 12.16
CA ILE A 185 -11.21 -0.73 11.00
C ILE A 185 -11.28 -2.18 11.45
N ASP A 186 -12.44 -2.50 11.98
CA ASP A 186 -12.81 -3.86 12.38
C ASP A 186 -13.50 -4.57 11.21
N VAL A 187 -12.81 -4.64 10.06
CA VAL A 187 -13.30 -5.36 8.88
C VAL A 187 -12.33 -6.49 8.57
N GLU A 188 -12.86 -7.67 8.28
CA GLU A 188 -12.07 -8.83 7.86
C GLU A 188 -11.26 -8.55 6.59
N MET A 189 -10.12 -9.23 6.42
CA MET A 189 -9.33 -9.15 5.19
C MET A 189 -10.15 -9.58 3.97
N ALA A 190 -9.95 -8.88 2.86
CA ALA A 190 -10.58 -9.18 1.58
C ALA A 190 -9.94 -10.39 0.89
N SER A 191 -10.67 -11.03 -0.02
CA SER A 191 -10.15 -12.13 -0.84
C SER A 191 -8.98 -11.71 -1.73
N THR A 192 -8.18 -12.69 -2.16
CA THR A 192 -7.05 -12.45 -3.07
C THR A 192 -7.51 -11.81 -4.38
N PHE A 193 -6.58 -11.19 -5.12
CA PHE A 193 -6.87 -10.69 -6.46
C PHE A 193 -7.36 -11.82 -7.39
N GLY A 194 -6.80 -13.03 -7.23
CA GLY A 194 -7.17 -14.21 -7.99
C GLY A 194 -8.63 -14.64 -7.81
N LEU A 195 -9.13 -14.68 -6.57
CA LEU A 195 -10.54 -15.02 -6.33
C LEU A 195 -11.47 -13.88 -6.75
N TRP A 196 -11.08 -12.63 -6.48
CA TRP A 196 -11.86 -11.46 -6.85
C TRP A 196 -12.11 -11.37 -8.36
N ASN A 197 -11.11 -11.73 -9.17
CA ASN A 197 -11.19 -11.75 -10.62
C ASN A 197 -11.56 -13.14 -11.18
N ALA A 198 -12.25 -13.97 -10.38
CA ALA A 198 -12.76 -15.25 -10.84
C ALA A 198 -14.10 -15.06 -11.58
N PHE A 199 -14.03 -14.73 -12.87
CA PHE A 199 -15.21 -14.63 -13.73
C PHE A 199 -15.67 -16.04 -14.14
N GLY A 200 -16.85 -16.45 -13.67
CA GLY A 200 -17.38 -17.79 -13.91
C GLY A 200 -17.43 -18.64 -12.64
N LEU A 201 -18.48 -19.45 -12.50
CA LEU A 201 -18.72 -20.24 -11.29
C LEU A 201 -17.74 -21.39 -11.12
N ASP A 202 -17.37 -22.02 -12.23
CA ASP A 202 -16.35 -23.07 -12.32
C ASP A 202 -14.97 -22.51 -11.93
N VAL A 203 -14.62 -21.34 -12.45
CA VAL A 203 -13.38 -20.64 -12.11
C VAL A 203 -13.38 -20.26 -10.63
N TRP A 204 -14.46 -19.63 -10.14
CA TRP A 204 -14.57 -19.24 -8.74
C TRP A 204 -14.46 -20.45 -7.80
N SER A 205 -15.14 -21.55 -8.09
CA SER A 205 -15.08 -22.76 -7.26
C SER A 205 -13.67 -23.34 -7.21
N LYS A 206 -12.94 -23.34 -8.33
CA LYS A 206 -11.55 -23.78 -8.38
C LYS A 206 -10.66 -22.85 -7.56
N ARG A 207 -10.78 -21.54 -7.78
CA ARG A 207 -9.92 -20.54 -7.13
C ARG A 207 -10.20 -20.39 -5.64
N LEU A 208 -11.41 -20.66 -5.18
CA LEU A 208 -11.76 -20.67 -3.76
C LEU A 208 -10.92 -21.69 -2.98
N SER A 209 -10.63 -22.86 -3.58
CA SER A 209 -9.79 -23.87 -2.94
C SER A 209 -8.32 -23.45 -2.81
N ASP A 210 -7.89 -22.45 -3.58
CA ASP A 210 -6.55 -21.88 -3.51
C ASP A 210 -6.46 -20.70 -2.50
N GLU A 211 -7.59 -20.24 -1.93
CA GLU A 211 -7.56 -19.16 -0.94
C GLU A 211 -6.84 -19.58 0.34
N PRO A 212 -6.08 -18.67 0.96
CA PRO A 212 -5.41 -18.95 2.22
C PRO A 212 -6.41 -19.21 3.35
N ALA A 213 -6.27 -20.38 3.98
CA ALA A 213 -7.12 -20.77 5.11
C ALA A 213 -7.01 -19.76 6.26
N GLY A 214 -8.15 -19.30 6.75
CA GLY A 214 -8.21 -18.39 7.90
C GLY A 214 -7.92 -16.92 7.59
N ARG A 215 -7.66 -16.53 6.33
CA ARG A 215 -7.47 -15.11 5.96
C ARG A 215 -8.65 -14.23 6.40
N THR A 216 -9.88 -14.71 6.23
CA THR A 216 -11.09 -14.01 6.66
C THR A 216 -11.24 -13.93 8.19
N ALA A 217 -10.48 -14.71 8.97
CA ALA A 217 -10.51 -14.64 10.42
C ALA A 217 -9.71 -13.45 10.98
N PHE A 218 -8.92 -12.79 10.14
CA PHE A 218 -8.15 -11.63 10.53
C PHE A 218 -8.82 -10.34 10.07
N THR A 219 -8.68 -9.29 10.88
CA THR A 219 -9.15 -7.95 10.54
C THR A 219 -8.01 -7.06 10.06
N VAL A 220 -8.35 -6.01 9.31
CA VAL A 220 -7.38 -4.96 8.92
C VAL A 220 -6.70 -4.36 10.15
N ALA A 221 -7.46 -4.06 11.21
CA ALA A 221 -6.91 -3.62 12.50
C ALA A 221 -5.88 -4.60 13.08
N GLY A 222 -6.12 -5.90 12.99
CA GLY A 222 -5.18 -6.96 13.38
C GLY A 222 -3.90 -6.92 12.54
N MET A 223 -4.03 -6.81 11.22
CA MET A 223 -2.91 -6.75 10.27
C MET A 223 -1.93 -5.62 10.56
N THR A 224 -2.44 -4.44 10.91
CA THR A 224 -1.59 -3.27 11.19
C THR A 224 -0.71 -3.37 12.44
N GLN A 225 -0.88 -4.39 13.28
CA GLN A 225 -0.15 -4.50 14.55
C GLN A 225 1.30 -4.92 14.37
N SER A 226 1.53 -6.02 13.64
CA SER A 226 2.84 -6.60 13.38
C SER A 226 2.72 -7.63 12.26
N PRO A 227 3.74 -7.79 11.39
CA PRO A 227 3.79 -8.89 10.42
C PRO A 227 3.69 -10.27 11.08
N ASP A 228 4.20 -10.40 12.32
CA ASP A 228 4.13 -11.65 13.09
C ASP A 228 2.72 -12.08 13.49
N SER A 229 1.71 -11.20 13.36
CA SER A 229 0.34 -11.52 13.76
C SER A 229 -0.31 -12.57 12.83
N PHE A 230 0.31 -12.88 11.68
CA PHE A 230 -0.24 -13.69 10.59
C PHE A 230 0.52 -14.99 10.32
N LYS A 231 1.23 -15.57 11.30
CA LYS A 231 2.05 -16.79 11.10
C LYS A 231 1.32 -17.98 10.48
N SER A 232 -0.01 -18.02 10.52
CA SER A 232 -0.84 -19.08 9.94
C SER A 232 -1.34 -18.84 8.51
N SER A 233 -1.16 -17.65 7.94
CA SER A 233 -1.61 -17.32 6.58
C SER A 233 -0.50 -16.61 5.80
N PRO A 234 -0.23 -17.01 4.55
CA PRO A 234 0.71 -16.27 3.71
C PRO A 234 0.23 -14.83 3.48
N LEU A 235 1.15 -13.88 3.63
CA LEU A 235 0.89 -12.46 3.44
C LEU A 235 0.85 -12.10 1.95
N LEU A 236 -0.10 -11.25 1.58
CA LEU A 236 -0.10 -10.53 0.31
C LEU A 236 0.63 -9.20 0.46
N ILE A 237 1.04 -8.62 -0.67
CA ILE A 237 1.72 -7.32 -0.69
C ILE A 237 0.80 -6.22 -0.17
N GLU A 238 -0.49 -6.22 -0.54
CA GLU A 238 -1.47 -5.27 -0.03
C GLU A 238 -1.63 -5.37 1.50
N ASP A 239 -1.43 -6.56 2.08
CA ASP A 239 -1.47 -6.72 3.54
C ASP A 239 -0.30 -5.98 4.19
N ILE A 240 0.89 -6.05 3.56
CA ILE A 240 2.08 -5.31 3.98
C ILE A 240 1.87 -3.80 3.80
N GLU A 241 1.25 -3.36 2.70
CA GLU A 241 0.88 -1.95 2.48
C GLU A 241 -0.05 -1.43 3.56
N LEU A 242 -1.09 -2.19 3.93
CA LEU A 242 -1.98 -1.85 5.05
C LEU A 242 -1.19 -1.77 6.36
N GLY A 243 -0.25 -2.70 6.57
CA GLY A 243 0.71 -2.68 7.68
C GLY A 243 1.50 -1.37 7.76
N LEU A 244 2.10 -0.95 6.65
CA LEU A 244 2.85 0.30 6.50
C LEU A 244 1.95 1.53 6.75
N CYS A 245 0.76 1.57 6.15
CA CYS A 245 -0.26 2.60 6.39
C CYS A 245 -0.62 2.70 7.88
N GLY A 246 -0.72 1.57 8.58
CA GLY A 246 -0.96 1.53 10.02
C GLY A 246 0.16 2.10 10.89
N VAL A 247 1.40 2.14 10.38
CA VAL A 247 2.53 2.76 11.09
C VAL A 247 2.45 4.29 11.06
N LEU A 248 1.83 4.88 10.03
CA LEU A 248 1.77 6.33 9.83
C LEU A 248 1.19 7.08 11.04
N GLN A 249 0.21 6.51 11.75
CA GLN A 249 -0.34 7.14 12.95
C GLN A 249 0.73 7.33 14.05
N ALA A 250 1.58 6.32 14.26
CA ALA A 250 2.68 6.41 15.23
C ALA A 250 3.74 7.43 14.79
N VAL A 251 4.02 7.50 13.48
CA VAL A 251 4.89 8.53 12.89
C VAL A 251 4.37 9.93 13.18
N TRP A 252 3.05 10.15 13.06
CA TRP A 252 2.43 11.44 13.34
C TRP A 252 2.48 11.83 14.82
N VAL A 253 2.14 10.91 15.73
CA VAL A 253 2.24 11.16 17.18
C VAL A 253 3.67 11.55 17.57
N LEU A 254 4.67 10.92 16.96
CA LEU A 254 6.07 11.30 17.13
C LEU A 254 6.35 12.71 16.62
N ALA A 255 5.91 13.05 15.40
CA ALA A 255 6.14 14.35 14.76
C ALA A 255 5.44 15.52 15.49
N GLU A 256 4.27 15.29 16.07
CA GLU A 256 3.49 16.27 16.85
C GLU A 256 4.00 16.46 18.28
N SER A 257 4.80 15.54 18.81
CA SER A 257 5.40 15.67 20.15
C SER A 257 6.56 16.69 20.22
N PHE A 258 6.92 17.33 19.09
CA PHE A 258 8.03 18.28 18.98
C PHE A 258 7.80 19.77 19.40
N PRO A 259 6.60 20.32 19.71
CA PRO A 259 6.45 21.76 19.89
C PRO A 259 6.71 22.32 21.30
N SER A 260 6.94 21.52 22.35
CA SER A 260 7.18 22.08 23.71
C SER A 260 8.63 21.94 24.15
N LYS A 261 9.31 23.08 24.33
CA LYS A 261 10.67 23.23 24.92
C LYS A 261 10.77 22.78 26.39
N SER A 262 9.86 21.95 26.88
CA SER A 262 9.80 21.54 28.28
C SER A 262 9.25 20.13 28.37
N ARG A 263 10.05 19.23 28.95
CA ARG A 263 9.84 17.79 29.22
C ARG A 263 9.90 16.83 28.03
N GLY A 264 10.96 15.99 28.01
CA GLY A 264 10.88 14.65 27.45
C GLY A 264 11.78 14.30 26.26
N TYR A 265 12.98 14.87 26.13
CA TYR A 265 13.91 14.58 25.02
C TYR A 265 14.31 13.08 24.90
N PHE A 266 14.19 12.31 25.99
CA PHE A 266 14.56 10.89 26.01
C PHE A 266 13.46 9.95 25.51
N ASN A 267 12.18 10.33 25.58
CA ASN A 267 11.08 9.46 25.14
C ASN A 267 10.96 9.46 23.61
N THR A 268 11.24 10.58 22.94
CA THR A 268 11.06 10.70 21.48
C THR A 268 12.09 9.91 20.67
N ALA A 269 13.34 9.81 21.12
CA ALA A 269 14.39 9.05 20.43
C ALA A 269 14.11 7.53 20.46
N PHE A 270 13.72 7.00 21.63
CA PHE A 270 13.37 5.59 21.76
C PHE A 270 12.12 5.23 20.95
N GLN A 271 11.07 6.06 21.03
CA GLN A 271 9.84 5.87 20.24
C GLN A 271 10.12 5.92 18.74
N LYS A 272 11.02 6.80 18.29
CA LYS A 272 11.46 6.85 16.89
C LYS A 272 12.17 5.57 16.45
N VAL A 273 13.04 5.00 17.31
CA VAL A 273 13.67 3.70 17.04
C VAL A 273 12.62 2.59 16.92
N LEU A 274 11.62 2.54 17.80
CA LEU A 274 10.54 1.54 17.71
C LEU A 274 9.71 1.67 16.43
N VAL A 275 9.43 2.89 15.98
CA VAL A 275 8.71 3.12 14.72
C VAL A 275 9.54 2.70 13.52
N ILE A 276 10.84 3.01 13.52
CA ILE A 276 11.76 2.57 12.46
C ILE A 276 11.88 1.04 12.45
N ASP A 277 12.03 0.41 13.60
CA ASP A 277 12.08 -1.06 13.74
C ASP A 277 10.80 -1.71 13.18
N LYS A 278 9.64 -1.14 13.47
CA LYS A 278 8.38 -1.60 12.89
C LYS A 278 8.33 -1.42 11.37
N LEU A 279 8.79 -0.28 10.83
CA LEU A 279 8.90 -0.10 9.38
C LEU A 279 9.85 -1.13 8.76
N ASP A 280 11.00 -1.37 9.39
CA ASP A 280 12.02 -2.31 8.91
C ASP A 280 11.51 -3.77 8.97
N SER A 281 10.66 -4.11 9.95
CA SER A 281 9.98 -5.41 10.00
C SER A 281 9.04 -5.64 8.80
N TRP A 282 8.29 -4.61 8.37
CA TRP A 282 7.46 -4.67 7.18
C TRP A 282 8.30 -4.73 5.89
N LYS A 283 9.39 -3.96 5.83
CA LYS A 283 10.34 -4.02 4.71
C LYS A 283 10.94 -5.42 4.56
N ALA A 284 11.28 -6.08 5.66
CA ALA A 284 11.81 -7.43 5.63
C ALA A 284 10.82 -8.45 5.02
N GLU A 285 9.50 -8.28 5.20
CA GLU A 285 8.49 -9.08 4.50
C GLU A 285 8.44 -8.77 3.00
N LEU A 286 8.58 -7.49 2.61
CA LEU A 286 8.67 -7.11 1.19
C LEU A 286 9.93 -7.68 0.52
N ASP A 287 11.08 -7.60 1.19
CA ASP A 287 12.33 -8.16 0.70
C ASP A 287 12.21 -9.67 0.52
N ARG A 288 11.64 -10.38 1.51
CA ARG A 288 11.35 -11.83 1.40
C ARG A 288 10.42 -12.14 0.24
N THR A 289 9.37 -11.35 0.04
CA THR A 289 8.44 -11.52 -1.09
C THR A 289 9.16 -11.32 -2.43
N ASN A 290 10.01 -10.30 -2.52
CA ASN A 290 10.81 -10.01 -3.71
C ASN A 290 11.86 -11.09 -3.99
N GLU A 291 12.50 -11.63 -2.97
CA GLU A 291 13.44 -12.75 -3.11
C GLU A 291 12.74 -14.03 -3.57
N LEU A 292 11.57 -14.33 -2.99
CA LEU A 292 10.76 -15.51 -3.34
C LEU A 292 10.41 -15.56 -4.83
N ILE A 293 10.08 -14.41 -5.43
CA ILE A 293 9.76 -14.33 -6.86
C ILE A 293 10.98 -14.31 -7.77
N ASN A 294 12.10 -13.71 -7.32
CA ASN A 294 13.32 -13.59 -8.12
C ASN A 294 14.18 -14.85 -8.12
N ALA A 295 14.04 -15.73 -7.13
CA ALA A 295 14.84 -16.95 -7.01
C ALA A 295 14.63 -17.98 -8.14
N GLY A 296 13.75 -17.72 -9.12
CA GLY A 296 13.42 -18.61 -10.23
C GLY A 296 12.78 -19.94 -9.80
N ASN A 297 12.58 -20.14 -8.50
CA ASN A 297 12.14 -21.39 -7.90
C ASN A 297 10.62 -21.39 -7.73
N ILE A 298 9.91 -21.27 -8.86
CA ILE A 298 8.44 -21.27 -8.95
C ILE A 298 7.83 -22.56 -8.38
N THR A 299 8.64 -23.61 -8.20
CA THR A 299 8.24 -24.86 -7.53
C THR A 299 8.09 -24.76 -6.02
N ASN A 300 8.56 -23.68 -5.38
CA ASN A 300 8.29 -23.43 -3.96
C ASN A 300 6.79 -23.12 -3.76
N GLY A 301 6.13 -23.81 -2.83
CA GLY A 301 4.72 -23.61 -2.51
C GLY A 301 4.34 -22.15 -2.19
N ALA A 302 5.25 -21.39 -1.57
CA ALA A 302 5.02 -19.97 -1.27
C ALA A 302 5.04 -19.07 -2.52
N ALA A 303 6.00 -19.29 -3.42
CA ALA A 303 6.07 -18.55 -4.69
C ALA A 303 4.88 -18.89 -5.60
N LYS A 304 4.51 -20.17 -5.66
CA LYS A 304 3.31 -20.64 -6.36
C LYS A 304 2.05 -19.98 -5.80
N TYR A 305 1.92 -19.93 -4.47
CA TYR A 305 0.78 -19.27 -3.82
C TYR A 305 0.64 -17.81 -4.28
N LEU A 306 1.72 -17.02 -4.23
CA LEU A 306 1.68 -15.62 -4.65
C LEU A 306 1.23 -15.51 -6.12
N LEU A 307 1.79 -16.31 -7.02
CA LEU A 307 1.37 -16.29 -8.43
C LEU A 307 -0.13 -16.61 -8.60
N LEU A 308 -0.67 -17.55 -7.83
CA LEU A 308 -2.10 -17.88 -7.86
C LEU A 308 -2.97 -16.78 -7.23
N ALA A 309 -2.47 -16.11 -6.19
CA ALA A 309 -3.16 -15.02 -5.51
C ALA A 309 -3.27 -13.75 -6.38
N TYR A 310 -2.36 -13.57 -7.35
CA TYR A 310 -2.33 -12.43 -8.28
C TYR A 310 -2.73 -12.76 -9.72
N ARG A 311 -3.25 -13.97 -9.99
CA ARG A 311 -3.72 -14.35 -11.34
C ARG A 311 -4.96 -13.56 -11.76
N GLY A 312 -5.00 -13.15 -13.01
CA GLY A 312 -6.12 -12.41 -13.61
C GLY A 312 -7.05 -13.31 -14.39
N GLU A 313 -7.80 -12.74 -15.34
CA GLU A 313 -8.57 -13.50 -16.32
C GLU A 313 -7.67 -14.34 -17.25
N ASP A 314 -6.47 -13.85 -17.49
CA ASP A 314 -5.47 -14.44 -18.39
C ASP A 314 -4.77 -15.69 -17.83
N ASP A 315 -4.91 -15.95 -16.52
CA ASP A 315 -4.22 -17.02 -15.77
C ASP A 315 -2.69 -17.09 -16.05
N SER A 316 -2.10 -15.98 -16.52
CA SER A 316 -0.70 -15.89 -16.91
C SER A 316 0.18 -15.70 -15.69
N ALA A 317 1.16 -16.60 -15.52
CA ALA A 317 2.18 -16.45 -14.50
C ALA A 317 3.04 -15.19 -14.72
N ALA A 318 3.29 -14.83 -15.99
CA ALA A 318 4.06 -13.63 -16.32
C ALA A 318 3.32 -12.35 -15.92
N ALA A 319 2.02 -12.25 -16.21
CA ALA A 319 1.21 -11.10 -15.79
C ALA A 319 1.04 -11.04 -14.27
N SER A 320 0.94 -12.19 -13.61
CA SER A 320 0.91 -12.26 -12.15
C SER A 320 2.22 -11.74 -11.54
N LEU A 321 3.36 -12.16 -12.11
CA LEU A 321 4.68 -11.69 -11.70
C LEU A 321 4.86 -10.18 -11.93
N GLU A 322 4.35 -9.64 -13.04
CA GLU A 322 4.37 -8.21 -13.33
C GLU A 322 3.55 -7.41 -12.29
N ARG A 323 2.35 -7.88 -11.94
CA ARG A 323 1.51 -7.28 -10.89
C ARG A 323 2.22 -7.29 -9.54
N ILE A 324 2.78 -8.43 -9.15
CA ILE A 324 3.55 -8.59 -7.90
C ILE A 324 4.74 -7.62 -7.89
N THR A 325 5.52 -7.59 -8.97
CA THR A 325 6.71 -6.72 -9.07
C THR A 325 6.33 -5.24 -8.95
N THR A 326 5.22 -4.84 -9.58
CA THR A 326 4.69 -3.48 -9.50
C THR A 326 4.27 -3.13 -8.07
N LEU A 327 3.51 -4.01 -7.41
CA LEU A 327 3.06 -3.81 -6.03
C LEU A 327 4.24 -3.77 -5.04
N VAL A 328 5.22 -4.68 -5.16
CA VAL A 328 6.44 -4.65 -4.32
C VAL A 328 7.14 -3.30 -4.45
N ARG A 329 7.25 -2.79 -5.68
CA ARG A 329 7.88 -1.50 -5.95
C ARG A 329 7.13 -0.35 -5.27
N ASP A 330 5.81 -0.33 -5.42
CA ASP A 330 4.93 0.68 -4.84
C ASP A 330 4.98 0.66 -3.32
N SER A 331 4.98 -0.53 -2.72
CA SER A 331 5.14 -0.73 -1.29
C SER A 331 6.52 -0.29 -0.79
N MET A 332 7.59 -0.52 -1.57
CA MET A 332 8.94 -0.04 -1.24
C MET A 332 9.00 1.49 -1.23
N ILE A 333 8.37 2.15 -2.20
CA ILE A 333 8.26 3.62 -2.23
C ILE A 333 7.52 4.12 -0.99
N LEU A 334 6.40 3.49 -0.62
CA LEU A 334 5.65 3.83 0.60
C LEU A 334 6.53 3.68 1.85
N TYR A 335 7.26 2.56 1.98
CA TYR A 335 8.18 2.33 3.10
C TYR A 335 9.25 3.42 3.19
N TYR A 336 9.98 3.69 2.09
CA TYR A 336 11.04 4.69 2.11
C TYR A 336 10.48 6.09 2.32
N PHE A 337 9.27 6.39 1.83
CA PHE A 337 8.63 7.67 2.08
C PHE A 337 8.23 7.84 3.56
N LEU A 338 7.67 6.80 4.19
CA LEU A 338 7.37 6.78 5.63
C LEU A 338 8.65 6.91 6.47
N LYS A 339 9.72 6.20 6.10
CA LYS A 339 11.00 6.25 6.81
C LYS A 339 11.69 7.61 6.61
N LEU A 340 11.64 8.17 5.40
CA LEU A 340 12.06 9.54 5.11
C LEU A 340 11.30 10.53 6.01
N TYR A 341 9.98 10.43 6.06
CA TYR A 341 9.13 11.29 6.89
C TYR A 341 9.53 11.20 8.37
N THR A 342 9.68 9.99 8.88
CA THR A 342 10.09 9.72 10.27
C THR A 342 11.48 10.27 10.58
N CYS A 343 12.41 10.10 9.65
CA CYS A 343 13.81 10.50 9.81
C CYS A 343 14.00 12.00 9.66
N SER A 344 13.25 12.64 8.77
CA SER A 344 13.32 14.08 8.54
C SER A 344 12.70 14.86 9.70
N SER A 345 13.42 15.84 10.25
CA SER A 345 12.82 16.86 11.13
C SER A 345 11.96 17.88 10.35
N LEU A 346 11.76 17.64 9.05
CA LEU A 346 11.05 18.52 8.14
C LEU A 346 9.56 18.28 8.32
N ARG A 347 8.87 19.23 8.95
CA ARG A 347 7.42 19.32 8.77
C ARG A 347 7.19 19.64 7.30
N ILE A 348 6.65 18.68 6.55
CA ILE A 348 6.28 18.87 5.13
C ILE A 348 5.41 20.13 4.97
N SER A 349 4.55 20.42 5.95
CA SER A 349 3.72 21.64 6.02
C SER A 349 4.48 22.97 6.16
N LYS A 350 5.81 22.97 6.33
CA LYS A 350 6.66 24.17 6.34
C LYS A 350 7.54 24.31 5.09
N ILE A 351 7.45 23.40 4.13
CA ILE A 351 8.33 23.40 2.94
C ILE A 351 8.15 24.67 2.10
N GLY A 352 6.92 25.16 1.90
CA GLY A 352 6.68 26.43 1.20
C GLY A 352 7.14 27.68 1.99
N ALA A 353 7.14 27.61 3.31
CA ALA A 353 7.58 28.71 4.18
C ALA A 353 9.11 28.74 4.40
N LEU A 354 9.76 27.57 4.31
CA LEU A 354 11.20 27.40 4.45
C LEU A 354 11.96 28.05 3.29
N GLN A 355 11.43 27.99 2.07
CA GLN A 355 12.06 28.60 0.90
C GLN A 355 12.28 30.11 1.07
N LYS A 356 11.39 30.81 1.79
CA LYS A 356 11.53 32.24 2.12
C LYS A 356 12.40 32.53 3.35
N GLN A 357 12.62 31.55 4.24
CA GLN A 357 13.44 31.74 5.46
C GLN A 357 14.91 31.38 5.27
N ILE A 358 15.24 30.57 4.27
CA ILE A 358 16.63 30.10 4.02
C ILE A 358 17.51 31.24 3.49
N GLU A 359 16.95 32.25 2.83
CA GLU A 359 17.71 33.38 2.26
C GLU A 359 18.35 34.32 3.31
N GLY A 360 18.01 34.21 4.60
CA GLY A 360 18.46 35.15 5.65
C GLY A 360 19.33 34.57 6.77
N ARG A 361 19.61 33.26 6.82
CA ARG A 361 20.39 32.67 7.91
C ARG A 361 21.88 32.59 7.61
N PRO A 362 22.77 32.89 8.59
CA PRO A 362 24.19 32.67 8.43
C PRO A 362 24.48 31.17 8.23
N LYS A 363 25.25 30.86 7.19
CA LYS A 363 25.73 29.51 6.84
C LYS A 363 26.73 29.02 7.87
N GLN A 364 26.26 28.61 9.05
CA GLN A 364 27.09 27.86 9.98
C GLN A 364 27.13 26.41 9.51
N ALA A 365 28.33 25.91 9.25
CA ALA A 365 28.55 24.50 8.94
C ALA A 365 28.05 23.65 10.11
N ARG A 366 26.94 22.95 9.90
CA ARG A 366 26.37 22.03 10.90
C ARG A 366 26.60 20.61 10.43
N LYS A 367 27.17 19.79 11.32
CA LYS A 367 27.28 18.33 11.11
C LYS A 367 25.89 17.73 10.94
N LEU A 368 25.74 16.85 9.95
CA LEU A 368 24.51 16.10 9.72
C LEU A 368 24.25 15.15 10.87
N SER A 369 23.05 15.20 11.44
CA SER A 369 22.60 14.18 12.39
C SER A 369 22.44 12.82 11.72
N LYS A 370 22.55 11.73 12.50
CA LYS A 370 22.30 10.34 12.03
C LYS A 370 21.00 10.23 11.22
N TYR A 371 19.93 10.86 11.68
CA TYR A 371 18.62 10.79 11.03
C TYR A 371 18.52 11.61 9.73
N GLU A 372 19.24 12.73 9.61
CA GLU A 372 19.29 13.48 8.34
C GLU A 372 20.03 12.68 7.26
N ARG A 373 21.06 11.91 7.65
CA ARG A 373 21.76 10.99 6.76
C ARG A 373 20.86 9.84 6.31
N GLU A 374 20.15 9.23 7.26
CA GLU A 374 19.17 8.16 6.98
C GLU A 374 18.04 8.66 6.06
N ALA A 375 17.55 9.87 6.28
CA ALA A 375 16.55 10.51 5.42
C ALA A 375 17.09 10.71 4.00
N LEU A 376 18.34 11.16 3.84
CA LEU A 376 18.96 11.29 2.52
C LEU A 376 19.10 9.93 1.81
N VAL A 377 19.47 8.88 2.54
CA VAL A 377 19.51 7.51 2.00
C VAL A 377 18.12 7.10 1.50
N CYS A 378 17.07 7.29 2.31
CA CYS A 378 15.70 6.97 1.91
C CYS A 378 15.27 7.75 0.64
N ALA A 379 15.62 9.03 0.55
CA ALA A 379 15.33 9.85 -0.63
C ALA A 379 16.01 9.32 -1.89
N ILE A 380 17.27 8.90 -1.77
CA ILE A 380 18.04 8.32 -2.87
C ILE A 380 17.47 6.95 -3.28
N GLU A 381 17.06 6.11 -2.32
CA GLU A 381 16.42 4.82 -2.62
C GLU A 381 15.12 4.99 -3.39
N VAL A 382 14.27 5.96 -3.03
CA VAL A 382 13.07 6.30 -3.82
C VAL A 382 13.45 6.67 -5.25
N LEU A 383 14.45 7.53 -5.44
CA LEU A 383 14.91 7.94 -6.76
C LEU A 383 15.43 6.75 -7.59
N LYS A 384 16.22 5.86 -7.00
CA LYS A 384 16.74 4.67 -7.66
C LYS A 384 15.63 3.72 -8.11
N ILE A 385 14.63 3.49 -7.26
CA ILE A 385 13.50 2.64 -7.61
C ILE A 385 12.78 3.18 -8.85
N ILE A 386 12.61 4.49 -8.94
CA ILE A 386 11.92 5.15 -10.05
C ILE A 386 12.80 5.14 -11.31
N GLU A 387 14.10 5.40 -11.19
CA GLU A 387 15.03 5.35 -12.34
C GLU A 387 15.26 3.93 -12.87
N GLY A 388 15.10 2.91 -12.00
CA GLY A 388 15.16 1.50 -12.38
C GLY A 388 13.88 1.00 -13.06
N CYS A 389 12.82 1.80 -13.14
CA CYS A 389 11.63 1.46 -13.89
C CYS A 389 11.89 1.56 -15.39
N ASP A 390 11.33 0.63 -16.16
CA ASP A 390 11.26 0.78 -17.61
C ASP A 390 10.47 2.05 -17.94
N PRO A 391 11.02 2.99 -18.74
CA PRO A 391 10.30 4.20 -19.14
C PRO A 391 8.97 3.94 -19.84
N SER A 392 8.79 2.74 -20.42
CA SER A 392 7.53 2.30 -21.03
C SER A 392 6.50 1.77 -20.02
N ALA A 393 6.94 1.34 -18.84
CA ALA A 393 6.08 0.91 -17.74
C ALA A 393 5.73 2.12 -16.87
N ALA A 394 4.69 2.84 -17.29
CA ALA A 394 4.11 3.94 -16.52
C ALA A 394 3.80 3.48 -15.08
N CYS A 395 4.48 4.09 -14.09
CA CYS A 395 4.24 3.79 -12.69
C CYS A 395 3.12 4.70 -12.16
N PHE A 396 1.92 4.15 -12.00
CA PHE A 396 0.71 4.86 -11.58
C PHE A 396 0.57 4.92 -10.06
N ASN A 397 1.64 5.20 -9.34
CA ASN A 397 1.57 5.38 -7.90
C ASN A 397 1.49 6.88 -7.57
N PRO A 398 0.34 7.35 -7.04
CA PRO A 398 0.15 8.77 -6.77
C PRO A 398 1.13 9.34 -5.73
N LEU A 399 1.79 8.50 -4.92
CA LEU A 399 2.77 8.94 -3.92
C LEU A 399 4.16 9.23 -4.49
N ILE A 400 4.50 8.70 -5.66
CA ILE A 400 5.86 8.83 -6.24
C ILE A 400 6.29 10.29 -6.32
N ARG A 401 5.42 11.13 -6.88
CA ARG A 401 5.71 12.57 -7.02
C ARG A 401 5.90 13.25 -5.67
N HIS A 402 5.10 12.90 -4.66
CA HIS A 402 5.22 13.44 -3.31
C HIS A 402 6.51 12.97 -2.62
N ALA A 403 6.87 11.70 -2.77
CA ALA A 403 8.10 11.13 -2.23
C ALA A 403 9.35 11.73 -2.89
N LEU A 404 9.35 11.88 -4.22
CA LEU A 404 10.40 12.59 -4.97
C LEU A 404 10.52 14.05 -4.54
N THR A 405 9.39 14.75 -4.39
CA THR A 405 9.37 16.15 -3.95
C THR A 405 9.94 16.28 -2.53
N ALA A 406 9.53 15.40 -1.61
CA ALA A 406 10.08 15.35 -0.26
C ALA A 406 11.59 15.06 -0.26
N GLY A 407 12.04 14.11 -1.10
CA GLY A 407 13.45 13.77 -1.27
C GLY A 407 14.29 14.92 -1.84
N ALA A 408 13.79 15.60 -2.87
CA ALA A 408 14.43 16.78 -3.46
C ALA A 408 14.53 17.93 -2.45
N ASN A 409 13.47 18.18 -1.67
CA ASN A 409 13.47 19.21 -0.64
C ASN A 409 14.44 18.89 0.50
N MET A 410 14.48 17.62 0.95
CA MET A 410 15.46 17.15 1.92
C MET A 410 16.88 17.38 1.40
N THR A 411 17.15 16.98 0.16
CA THR A 411 18.47 17.15 -0.49
C THR A 411 18.86 18.63 -0.58
N ARG A 412 17.95 19.51 -1.01
CA ARG A 412 18.18 20.96 -1.10
C ARG A 412 18.48 21.60 0.26
N GLU A 413 17.78 21.19 1.31
CA GLU A 413 18.03 21.66 2.67
C GLU A 413 19.41 21.23 3.19
N LEU A 414 19.92 20.09 2.73
CA LEU A 414 21.28 19.66 3.05
C LEU A 414 22.33 20.46 2.28
N THR A 415 22.08 20.73 0.98
CA THR A 415 22.97 21.54 0.14
C THR A 415 23.17 22.95 0.71
N SER A 416 22.13 23.55 1.30
CA SER A 416 22.21 24.91 1.84
C SER A 416 23.08 25.04 3.10
N ARG A 417 23.38 23.93 3.80
CA ARG A 417 24.00 23.91 5.13
C ARG A 417 25.46 23.46 5.16
N GLN A 418 25.98 22.86 4.09
CA GLN A 418 27.31 22.26 4.11
C GLN A 418 28.36 23.09 3.36
N VAL A 419 29.64 22.84 3.66
CA VAL A 419 30.80 23.26 2.87
C VAL A 419 31.48 22.00 2.32
N CYS A 420 31.77 21.93 1.02
CA CYS A 420 32.31 20.71 0.39
C CYS A 420 33.78 20.56 0.80
N GLU A 421 34.13 19.53 1.58
CA GLU A 421 35.52 19.24 1.94
C GLU A 421 36.30 18.51 0.83
N CYS A 422 35.64 18.16 -0.29
CA CYS A 422 36.27 17.42 -1.38
C CYS A 422 37.34 18.23 -2.13
N ARG A 423 37.27 19.57 -2.10
CA ARG A 423 38.25 20.45 -2.78
C ARG A 423 39.44 20.86 -1.93
N THR A 424 39.40 20.73 -0.61
CA THR A 424 40.51 21.15 0.26
C THR A 424 41.68 20.15 0.28
N LYS A 425 41.53 18.96 -0.31
CA LYS A 425 42.56 17.90 -0.33
C LYS A 425 43.26 17.68 -1.67
N GLU A 426 43.06 18.53 -2.69
CA GLU A 426 43.75 18.43 -3.99
C GLU A 426 45.30 18.63 -3.93
N GLY A 427 45.90 18.75 -2.73
CA GLY A 427 47.35 18.89 -2.54
C GLY A 427 48.05 17.78 -1.73
N GLN A 428 47.35 16.76 -1.21
CA GLN A 428 48.00 15.70 -0.43
C GLN A 428 47.69 14.32 -1.01
N SER A 429 48.53 13.92 -1.97
CA SER A 429 48.81 12.53 -2.29
C SER A 429 49.32 11.83 -1.02
N GLY A 430 48.46 11.02 -0.41
CA GLY A 430 48.74 10.30 0.83
C GLY A 430 48.05 8.95 0.82
N THR A 431 48.70 8.00 0.15
CA THR A 431 48.83 6.56 0.46
C THR A 431 47.87 5.96 1.50
N ASN A 432 47.13 4.92 1.06
CA ASN A 432 46.55 3.82 1.85
C ASN A 432 45.92 4.22 3.20
N MET A 433 44.65 4.62 3.17
CA MET A 433 43.79 4.48 4.34
C MET A 433 42.99 3.20 4.23
N ASP A 434 43.29 2.31 5.18
CA ASP A 434 42.58 1.07 5.44
C ASP A 434 41.11 1.38 5.79
N LEU A 435 40.19 0.81 5.02
CA LEU A 435 38.76 1.15 4.99
C LEU A 435 37.91 0.40 6.03
N GLN A 436 38.52 -0.11 7.10
CA GLN A 436 37.85 -0.91 8.12
C GLN A 436 37.93 -0.24 9.49
N GLY A 437 37.10 0.79 9.72
CA GLY A 437 36.97 1.36 11.06
C GLY A 437 36.37 2.76 11.19
N GLU A 438 35.33 3.13 10.44
CA GLU A 438 34.56 4.36 10.71
C GLU A 438 33.06 4.07 10.77
N THR A 439 32.66 3.18 11.68
CA THR A 439 31.32 3.19 12.24
C THR A 439 31.34 4.04 13.50
N GLU A 440 31.05 5.34 13.39
CA GLU A 440 30.26 6.07 14.40
C GLU A 440 30.14 7.55 14.05
N VAL A 441 28.92 7.95 13.68
CA VAL A 441 28.36 9.31 13.78
C VAL A 441 28.93 10.39 12.86
N ASP A 442 30.19 10.33 12.41
CA ASP A 442 30.83 11.46 11.71
C ASP A 442 31.35 11.20 10.28
N GLY A 443 31.35 9.96 9.78
CA GLY A 443 31.84 9.64 8.42
C GLY A 443 31.01 10.22 7.26
N PRO A 444 31.51 10.25 6.00
CA PRO A 444 30.74 10.67 4.85
C PRO A 444 29.51 9.76 4.63
N VAL A 445 28.39 10.31 4.15
CA VAL A 445 27.26 9.48 3.72
C VAL A 445 27.67 8.75 2.45
N VAL A 446 27.66 7.43 2.46
CA VAL A 446 27.97 6.60 1.30
C VAL A 446 26.71 5.87 0.87
N VAL A 447 26.32 6.03 -0.39
CA VAL A 447 25.23 5.28 -1.01
C VAL A 447 25.79 4.56 -2.23
N ASP A 448 25.67 3.24 -2.28
CA ASP A 448 26.26 2.36 -3.31
C ASP A 448 27.75 2.62 -3.57
N SER A 449 28.53 2.72 -2.51
CA SER A 449 29.97 3.05 -2.58
C SER A 449 30.30 4.46 -3.11
N VAL A 450 29.29 5.30 -3.39
CA VAL A 450 29.48 6.70 -3.78
C VAL A 450 29.30 7.60 -2.57
N ARG A 451 30.33 8.42 -2.27
CA ARG A 451 30.23 9.45 -1.23
C ARG A 451 29.29 10.57 -1.70
N VAL A 452 28.24 10.80 -0.93
CA VAL A 452 27.35 11.94 -1.09
C VAL A 452 28.04 13.15 -0.49
N CYS A 453 28.57 14.01 -1.37
CA CYS A 453 29.16 15.28 -1.02
C CYS A 453 28.43 16.40 -1.77
N ILE A 454 28.57 17.66 -1.33
CA ILE A 454 27.94 18.81 -1.98
C ILE A 454 28.23 18.87 -3.47
N CYS A 455 29.46 18.51 -3.83
CA CYS A 455 29.92 18.52 -5.20
C CYS A 455 29.13 17.51 -6.09
N ASN A 456 28.46 16.51 -5.49
CA ASN A 456 27.53 15.59 -6.16
C ASN A 456 26.05 15.92 -5.89
N LEU A 457 25.73 16.84 -4.99
CA LEU A 457 24.34 17.18 -4.66
C LEU A 457 23.64 17.87 -5.83
N ASP A 458 24.34 18.70 -6.61
CA ASP A 458 23.75 19.32 -7.81
C ASP A 458 23.38 18.26 -8.86
N VAL A 459 24.22 17.25 -9.04
CA VAL A 459 23.94 16.10 -9.92
C VAL A 459 22.73 15.30 -9.40
N LEU A 460 22.66 15.09 -8.09
CA LEU A 460 21.54 14.39 -7.46
C LEU A 460 20.23 15.19 -7.61
N MET A 461 20.26 16.50 -7.41
CA MET A 461 19.11 17.38 -7.60
C MET A 461 18.63 17.36 -9.05
N ALA A 462 19.54 17.40 -10.03
CA ALA A 462 19.19 17.29 -11.44
C ALA A 462 18.49 15.95 -11.76
N ARG A 463 18.88 14.86 -11.09
CA ARG A 463 18.20 13.55 -11.23
C ARG A 463 16.79 13.57 -10.63
N PHE A 464 16.61 14.19 -9.46
CA PHE A 464 15.28 14.38 -8.87
C PHE A 464 14.38 15.23 -9.77
N GLU A 465 14.90 16.33 -10.33
CA GLU A 465 14.16 17.19 -11.26
C GLU A 465 13.76 16.42 -12.52
N LYS A 466 14.70 15.68 -13.13
CA LYS A 466 14.40 14.80 -14.27
C LYS A 466 13.33 13.76 -13.93
N ALA A 467 13.39 13.14 -12.76
CA ALA A 467 12.39 12.17 -12.31
C ALA A 467 11.02 12.85 -12.12
N LEU A 468 10.97 14.04 -11.51
CA LEU A 468 9.73 14.81 -11.35
C LEU A 468 9.12 15.23 -12.69
N ASP A 469 9.95 15.65 -13.65
CA ASP A 469 9.51 16.02 -15.00
C ASP A 469 8.91 14.81 -15.73
N SER A 470 9.52 13.62 -15.58
CA SER A 470 8.95 12.38 -16.15
C SER A 470 7.57 12.06 -15.59
N GLN A 471 7.31 12.41 -14.33
CA GLN A 471 6.01 12.23 -13.69
C GLN A 471 5.01 13.30 -14.11
N GLN A 472 5.47 14.53 -14.41
CA GLN A 472 4.61 15.61 -14.94
C GLN A 472 4.01 15.23 -16.29
N ALA A 473 4.81 14.64 -17.17
CA ALA A 473 4.38 14.20 -18.50
C ALA A 473 3.27 13.14 -18.46
N MET A 474 3.10 12.42 -17.34
CA MET A 474 2.02 11.45 -17.15
C MET A 474 0.69 12.09 -16.73
N VAL A 475 0.72 13.30 -16.17
CA VAL A 475 -0.46 14.01 -15.66
C VAL A 475 -1.10 14.93 -16.72
N GLU A 476 -0.31 15.38 -17.70
CA GLU A 476 -0.71 16.27 -18.81
C GLU A 476 -1.21 15.52 -20.05
#